data_AF-A0A418MDE4-F1
#
_entry.id   AF-A0A418MDE4-F1
#
_cell.length_a   1.000
_cell.length_b   1.000
_cell.length_c   1.000
_cell.angle_alpha   90.00
_cell.angle_beta   90.00
_cell.angle_gamma   90.00
#
_symmetry.space_group_name_H-M   'P 1'
#
loop_
_entity.id
_entity.type
_entity.pdbx_description
1 polymer ?
#
loop_
_entity_poly.entity_id
_entity_poly.type
_entity_poly.pdbx_seq_one_letter_code
_entity_poly.pdbx_strand_id
1 'polypeptide(L)'
;MNWDQAYNALSEGEKEDFARILSQLFEQTYLLRDTWDMREQRLAGNRDYWFVERVFPIFDHYLRVSGFELQQDAQHGVMGLYNRFGKNRIRLDKYTTYLLYALRIVYDEQMEQAAMRKEVIVSLRESLTKLNILGLLDRRLTATNLMPALKQLRRRQVLGLVEGDGHNPDSRWMIYPTITLLVTDVHINALYDQYKEGTMQGSDGLEGWEETEEGQEGLAEVEGQEEQADLAEVESDEVCTVPENVQSIQRTDGKQV
;
A
#
# COMPACT_ATOMS: atom_id res chain seq x y z
N MET A 1 1.66 24.51 -24.07
CA MET A 1 2.88 24.76 -23.28
C MET A 1 3.83 23.60 -23.55
N ASN A 2 5.06 23.83 -23.98
CA ASN A 2 6.03 22.74 -24.16
C ASN A 2 6.44 22.24 -22.76
N TRP A 3 5.99 21.03 -22.40
CA TRP A 3 6.31 20.40 -21.12
C TRP A 3 7.83 20.26 -20.92
N ASP A 4 8.59 20.11 -22.01
CA ASP A 4 10.05 20.08 -22.01
C ASP A 4 10.67 21.36 -21.43
N GLN A 5 10.12 22.53 -21.78
CA GLN A 5 10.60 23.81 -21.26
C GLN A 5 10.25 23.97 -19.77
N ALA A 6 9.06 23.52 -19.38
CA ALA A 6 8.63 23.54 -17.98
C ALA A 6 9.48 22.60 -17.10
N TYR A 7 9.82 21.42 -17.62
CA TYR A 7 10.71 20.46 -16.94
C TYR A 7 12.14 20.99 -16.81
N ASN A 8 12.68 21.59 -17.88
CA ASN A 8 14.02 22.17 -17.86
C ASN A 8 14.14 23.39 -16.94
N ALA A 9 13.02 24.08 -16.66
CA ALA A 9 12.97 25.20 -15.73
C ALA A 9 12.94 24.77 -14.25
N LEU A 10 12.68 23.48 -13.96
CA LEU A 10 12.78 22.95 -12.60
C LEU A 10 14.24 22.95 -12.12
N SER A 11 14.43 23.19 -10.83
CA SER A 11 15.73 22.99 -10.19
C SER A 11 16.14 21.52 -10.20
N GLU A 12 17.44 21.24 -10.04
CA GLU A 12 17.92 19.85 -10.00
C GLU A 12 17.26 19.03 -8.89
N GLY A 13 17.02 19.62 -7.71
CA GLY A 13 16.28 18.95 -6.63
C GLY A 13 14.83 18.63 -7.00
N GLU A 14 14.14 19.52 -7.72
CA GLU A 14 12.77 19.27 -8.17
C GLU A 14 12.69 18.20 -9.27
N LYS A 15 13.73 18.07 -10.10
CA LYS A 15 13.82 16.97 -11.08
C LYS A 15 14.06 15.63 -10.39
N GLU A 16 14.87 15.60 -9.34
CA GLU A 16 15.07 14.41 -8.52
C GLU A 16 13.77 14.01 -7.80
N ASP A 17 13.07 14.98 -7.19
CA ASP A 17 11.74 14.76 -6.61
C ASP A 17 10.74 14.24 -7.63
N PHE A 18 10.75 14.78 -8.85
CA PHE A 18 9.90 14.28 -9.94
C PHE A 18 10.14 12.80 -10.25
N ALA A 19 11.41 12.38 -10.40
CA ALA A 19 11.77 11.00 -10.66
C ALA A 19 11.42 10.07 -9.49
N ARG A 20 11.66 10.51 -8.25
CA ARG A 20 11.32 9.79 -7.02
C ARG A 20 9.81 9.57 -6.90
N ILE A 21 9.02 10.63 -7.08
CA ILE A 21 7.55 10.58 -6.96
C ILE A 21 6.94 9.73 -8.08
N LEU A 22 7.46 9.81 -9.31
CA LEU A 22 7.05 8.91 -10.39
C LEU A 22 7.26 7.44 -10.02
N SER A 23 8.44 7.11 -9.49
CA SER A 23 8.76 5.74 -9.06
C SER A 23 7.80 5.27 -7.97
N GLN A 24 7.50 6.13 -7.00
CA GLN A 24 6.52 5.87 -5.95
C GLN A 24 5.10 5.67 -6.51
N LEU A 25 4.68 6.48 -7.48
CA LEU A 25 3.38 6.34 -8.15
C LEU A 25 3.26 4.99 -8.88
N PHE A 26 4.34 4.50 -9.50
CA PHE A 26 4.33 3.18 -10.13
C PHE A 26 4.25 2.03 -9.12
N GLU A 27 4.84 2.19 -7.94
CA GLU A 27 4.79 1.18 -6.87
C GLU A 27 3.42 1.14 -6.16
N GLN A 28 2.90 2.32 -5.78
CA GLN A 28 1.77 2.46 -4.87
C GLN A 28 0.46 2.77 -5.59
N THR A 29 0.50 3.19 -6.86
CA THR A 29 -0.63 3.59 -7.72
C THR A 29 -1.34 4.88 -7.29
N TYR A 30 -1.36 5.19 -5.99
CA TYR A 30 -2.03 6.35 -5.44
C TYR A 30 -1.05 7.29 -4.72
N LEU A 31 -1.42 8.57 -4.69
CA LEU A 31 -0.77 9.60 -3.90
C LEU A 31 -1.83 10.39 -3.12
N LEU A 32 -1.73 10.33 -1.80
CA LEU A 32 -2.63 11.01 -0.86
C LEU A 32 -2.15 12.43 -0.54
N ARG A 33 -3.10 13.36 -0.37
CA ARG A 33 -2.87 14.71 0.16
C ARG A 33 -2.45 14.67 1.62
N ASP A 34 -3.12 13.86 2.43
CA ASP A 34 -2.87 13.74 3.85
C ASP A 34 -2.57 12.27 4.19
N THR A 35 -1.45 12.05 4.88
CA THR A 35 -1.01 10.73 5.33
C THR A 35 -0.85 10.74 6.84
N TRP A 36 -1.09 9.60 7.49
CA TRP A 36 -0.90 9.47 8.92
C TRP A 36 0.59 9.52 9.27
N ASP A 37 0.98 10.49 10.11
CA ASP A 37 2.30 10.53 10.71
C ASP A 37 2.26 9.85 12.09
N MET A 38 2.97 8.72 12.21
CA MET A 38 3.03 7.95 13.44
C MET A 38 3.73 8.72 14.58
N ARG A 39 4.66 9.63 14.28
CA ARG A 39 5.40 10.39 15.29
C ARG A 39 4.57 11.52 15.86
N GLU A 40 3.84 12.22 15.00
CA GLU A 40 3.01 13.35 15.40
C GLU A 40 1.57 12.93 15.78
N GLN A 41 1.21 11.66 15.55
CA GLN A 41 -0.11 11.08 15.81
C GLN A 41 -1.25 11.94 15.22
N ARG A 42 -1.02 12.43 14.00
CA ARG A 42 -1.97 13.25 13.25
C ARG A 42 -1.81 13.05 11.75
N LEU A 43 -2.82 13.48 11.00
CA LEU A 43 -2.69 13.65 9.55
C LEU A 43 -1.69 14.78 9.25
N ALA A 44 -0.68 14.45 8.47
CA ALA A 44 0.30 15.40 7.95
C ALA A 44 0.11 15.55 6.43
N GLY A 45 0.16 16.79 5.96
CA GLY A 45 0.09 17.10 4.53
C GLY A 45 1.32 16.57 3.80
N ASN A 46 1.08 15.75 2.79
CA ASN A 46 2.11 15.14 1.98
C ASN A 46 2.71 16.16 0.99
N ARG A 47 3.98 16.50 1.19
CA ARG A 47 4.72 17.45 0.33
C ARG A 47 4.74 17.01 -1.13
N ASP A 48 4.78 15.70 -1.38
CA ASP A 48 4.82 15.14 -2.72
C ASP A 48 3.51 15.42 -3.48
N TYR A 49 2.37 15.36 -2.79
CA TYR A 49 1.07 15.68 -3.39
C TYR A 49 1.03 17.13 -3.87
N TRP A 50 1.44 18.07 -3.01
CA TRP A 50 1.46 19.50 -3.34
C TRP A 50 2.46 19.82 -4.45
N PHE A 51 3.59 19.12 -4.48
CA PHE A 51 4.55 19.23 -5.57
C PHE A 51 3.92 18.80 -6.89
N VAL A 52 3.31 17.60 -6.94
CA VAL A 52 2.63 17.09 -8.14
C VAL A 52 1.50 18.01 -8.58
N GLU A 53 0.71 18.54 -7.65
CA GLU A 53 -0.36 19.50 -7.97
C GLU A 53 0.19 20.77 -8.64
N ARG A 54 1.31 21.31 -8.14
CA ARG A 54 1.96 22.50 -8.70
C ARG A 54 2.53 22.26 -10.10
N VAL A 55 3.14 21.10 -10.33
CA VAL A 55 3.78 20.75 -11.62
C VAL A 55 2.99 19.71 -12.42
N PHE A 56 1.67 19.64 -12.19
CA PHE A 56 0.78 18.62 -12.77
C PHE A 56 0.92 18.45 -14.28
N PRO A 57 1.02 19.53 -15.11
CA PRO A 57 1.14 19.37 -16.56
C PRO A 57 2.35 18.53 -16.99
N ILE A 58 3.46 18.57 -16.24
CA ILE A 58 4.68 17.81 -16.56
C ILE A 58 4.44 16.31 -16.31
N PHE A 59 3.85 15.97 -15.16
CA PHE A 59 3.49 14.59 -14.82
C PHE A 59 2.47 14.02 -15.80
N ASP A 60 1.40 14.75 -16.08
CA ASP A 60 0.34 14.32 -17.00
C ASP A 60 0.90 14.06 -18.41
N HIS A 61 1.74 14.94 -18.94
CA HIS A 61 2.37 14.73 -20.25
C HIS A 61 3.30 13.52 -20.27
N TYR A 62 4.22 13.40 -19.32
CA TYR A 62 5.16 12.27 -19.24
C TYR A 62 4.41 10.93 -19.14
N LEU A 63 3.42 10.85 -18.26
CA LEU A 63 2.63 9.65 -18.05
C LEU A 63 1.80 9.31 -19.29
N ARG A 64 1.19 10.31 -19.95
CA ARG A 64 0.49 10.08 -21.23
C ARG A 64 1.42 9.45 -22.27
N VAL A 65 2.65 9.93 -22.43
CA VAL A 65 3.59 9.33 -23.41
C VAL A 65 3.83 7.83 -23.11
N SER A 66 3.92 7.45 -21.84
CA SER A 66 4.08 6.05 -21.42
C SER A 66 2.79 5.21 -21.43
N GLY A 67 1.64 5.81 -21.77
CA GLY A 67 0.35 5.12 -21.79
C GLY A 67 -0.38 5.06 -20.45
N PHE A 68 0.11 5.80 -19.46
CA PHE A 68 -0.56 6.01 -18.18
C PHE A 68 -1.27 7.36 -18.14
N GLU A 69 -2.24 7.48 -17.24
CA GLU A 69 -3.02 8.69 -17.01
C GLU A 69 -3.07 8.95 -15.51
N LEU A 70 -2.77 10.18 -15.11
CA LEU A 70 -2.86 10.61 -13.73
C LEU A 70 -4.20 11.31 -13.54
N GLN A 71 -5.08 10.72 -12.75
CA GLN A 71 -6.36 11.31 -12.41
C GLN A 71 -6.28 11.95 -11.04
N GLN A 72 -6.63 13.24 -10.96
CA GLN A 72 -6.72 13.97 -9.70
C GLN A 72 -8.17 14.00 -9.24
N ASP A 73 -8.41 13.52 -8.02
CA ASP A 73 -9.63 13.72 -7.25
C ASP A 73 -9.36 14.76 -6.16
N ALA A 74 -9.69 16.02 -6.46
CA ALA A 74 -9.49 17.12 -5.52
C ALA A 74 -10.44 17.05 -4.31
N GLN A 75 -11.63 16.45 -4.46
CA GLN A 75 -12.63 16.33 -3.40
C GLN A 75 -12.13 15.41 -2.29
N HIS A 76 -11.54 14.28 -2.67
CA HIS A 76 -11.00 13.30 -1.75
C HIS A 76 -9.51 13.51 -1.44
N GLY A 77 -8.84 14.41 -2.16
CA GLY A 77 -7.40 14.66 -1.99
C GLY A 77 -6.56 13.46 -2.41
N VAL A 78 -6.95 12.77 -3.48
CA VAL A 78 -6.28 11.56 -3.98
C VAL A 78 -5.87 11.79 -5.43
N MET A 79 -4.65 11.40 -5.78
CA MET A 79 -4.26 11.22 -7.18
C MET A 79 -4.07 9.74 -7.45
N GLY A 80 -4.63 9.24 -8.54
CA GLY A 80 -4.55 7.85 -8.95
C GLY A 80 -3.93 7.69 -10.32
N LEU A 81 -3.04 6.70 -10.46
CA LEU A 81 -2.39 6.34 -11.71
C LEU A 81 -3.16 5.21 -12.41
N TYR A 82 -3.57 5.44 -13.64
CA TYR A 82 -4.34 4.47 -14.44
C TYR A 82 -3.60 4.15 -15.73
N ASN A 83 -3.62 2.89 -16.13
CA ASN A 83 -3.05 2.48 -17.41
C ASN A 83 -4.15 2.40 -18.48
N ARG A 84 -4.00 3.13 -19.58
CA ARG A 84 -4.99 3.16 -20.68
C ARG A 84 -5.20 1.82 -21.35
N PHE A 85 -4.15 1.01 -21.42
CA PHE A 85 -4.20 -0.31 -22.03
C PHE A 85 -4.69 -1.39 -21.05
N GLY A 86 -5.09 -1.00 -19.83
CA GLY A 86 -5.51 -1.93 -18.79
C GLY A 86 -4.41 -2.87 -18.31
N LYS A 87 -3.13 -2.55 -18.58
CA LYS A 87 -1.96 -3.28 -18.09
C LYS A 87 -1.60 -2.81 -16.68
N ASN A 88 -0.65 -3.49 -16.03
CA ASN A 88 -0.24 -3.22 -14.64
C ASN A 88 -1.39 -3.34 -13.62
N ARG A 89 -2.34 -4.25 -13.89
CA ARG A 89 -3.41 -4.60 -12.93
C ARG A 89 -2.91 -5.69 -12.03
N ILE A 90 -3.07 -5.49 -10.73
CA ILE A 90 -2.80 -6.54 -9.76
C ILE A 90 -4.11 -7.24 -9.45
N ARG A 91 -4.12 -8.58 -9.58
CA ARG A 91 -5.26 -9.39 -9.15
C ARG A 91 -5.24 -9.47 -7.62
N LEU A 92 -6.36 -9.12 -7.02
CA LEU A 92 -6.60 -9.32 -5.60
C LEU A 92 -7.03 -10.76 -5.36
N ASP A 93 -6.57 -11.33 -4.25
CA ASP A 93 -7.08 -12.60 -3.77
C ASP A 93 -8.52 -12.44 -3.25
N LYS A 94 -9.26 -13.55 -3.17
CA LYS A 94 -10.64 -13.61 -2.68
C LYS A 94 -10.74 -12.98 -1.29
N TYR A 95 -9.83 -13.36 -0.39
CA TYR A 95 -9.80 -12.82 0.98
C TYR A 95 -9.50 -11.32 1.01
N THR A 96 -8.53 -10.84 0.22
CA THR A 96 -8.24 -9.40 0.15
C THR A 96 -9.42 -8.62 -0.39
N THR A 97 -10.15 -9.18 -1.35
CA THR A 97 -11.35 -8.56 -1.93
C THR A 97 -12.46 -8.41 -0.89
N TYR A 98 -12.71 -9.46 -0.09
CA TYR A 98 -13.70 -9.39 0.99
C TYR A 98 -13.32 -8.42 2.09
N LEU A 99 -12.06 -8.45 2.53
CA LEU A 99 -11.57 -7.50 3.52
C LEU A 99 -11.73 -6.06 3.01
N LEU A 100 -11.36 -5.81 1.76
CA LEU A 100 -11.51 -4.50 1.12
C LEU A 100 -12.97 -4.05 1.09
N TYR A 101 -13.91 -4.95 0.80
CA TYR A 101 -15.34 -4.65 0.80
C TYR A 101 -15.86 -4.31 2.20
N ALA A 102 -15.47 -5.07 3.23
CA ALA A 102 -15.83 -4.74 4.61
C ALA A 102 -15.28 -3.37 5.02
N LEU A 103 -14.02 -3.07 4.68
CA LEU A 103 -13.41 -1.77 4.95
C LEU A 103 -14.14 -0.64 4.22
N ARG A 104 -14.60 -0.87 2.98
CA ARG A 104 -15.36 0.13 2.20
C ARG A 104 -16.69 0.48 2.87
N ILE A 105 -17.42 -0.54 3.34
CA ILE A 105 -18.69 -0.33 4.07
C ILE A 105 -18.43 0.45 5.36
N VAL A 106 -17.45 0.03 6.16
CA VAL A 106 -17.12 0.71 7.43
C VAL A 106 -16.71 2.16 7.15
N TYR A 107 -15.98 2.42 6.07
CA TYR A 107 -15.61 3.78 5.67
C TYR A 107 -16.83 4.64 5.37
N ASP A 108 -17.78 4.15 4.58
CA ASP A 108 -19.00 4.89 4.24
C ASP A 108 -19.86 5.16 5.49
N GLU A 109 -20.02 4.17 6.36
CA GLU A 109 -20.77 4.31 7.62
C GLU A 109 -20.14 5.36 8.55
N GLN A 110 -18.81 5.33 8.69
CA GLN A 110 -18.10 6.28 9.54
C GLN A 110 -18.09 7.70 8.94
N MET A 111 -17.98 7.83 7.62
CA MET A 111 -18.06 9.14 6.94
C MET A 111 -19.46 9.75 7.01
N GLU A 112 -20.52 8.96 6.99
CA GLU A 112 -21.89 9.45 7.20
C GLU A 112 -22.12 9.92 8.64
N GLN A 113 -21.56 9.21 9.62
CA GLN A 113 -21.68 9.54 11.05
C GLN A 113 -20.79 10.72 11.47
N ALA A 114 -19.64 10.89 10.85
CA ALA A 114 -18.66 11.88 11.24
C ALA A 114 -18.96 13.26 10.66
N ALA A 115 -19.84 14.01 11.31
CA ALA A 115 -20.16 15.39 10.92
C ALA A 115 -18.98 16.39 11.01
N MET A 116 -17.87 16.04 11.70
CA MET A 116 -16.78 16.97 12.01
C MET A 116 -15.35 16.44 11.79
N ARG A 117 -15.12 15.12 11.85
CA ARG A 117 -13.79 14.51 11.61
C ARG A 117 -13.79 13.74 10.29
N LYS A 118 -12.95 14.15 9.35
CA LYS A 118 -12.74 13.43 8.07
C LYS A 118 -11.82 12.20 8.20
N GLU A 119 -11.58 11.74 9.42
CA GLU A 119 -10.67 10.66 9.74
C GLU A 119 -11.47 9.42 10.11
N VAL A 120 -11.30 8.33 9.36
CA VAL A 120 -11.88 7.03 9.68
C VAL A 120 -10.81 6.18 10.34
N ILE A 121 -10.87 6.07 11.67
CA ILE A 121 -10.01 5.19 12.46
C ILE A 121 -10.86 4.04 12.98
N VAL A 122 -10.46 2.81 12.66
CA VAL A 122 -11.19 1.60 12.98
C VAL A 122 -10.26 0.60 13.65
N SER A 123 -10.82 -0.26 14.50
CA SER A 123 -10.07 -1.43 14.98
C SER A 123 -10.07 -2.52 13.92
N LEU A 124 -9.00 -3.32 13.88
CA LEU A 124 -8.97 -4.49 13.01
C LEU A 124 -10.11 -5.47 13.36
N ARG A 125 -10.39 -5.65 14.66
CA ARG A 125 -11.51 -6.45 15.18
C ARG A 125 -12.85 -6.00 14.62
N GLU A 126 -13.15 -4.71 14.59
CA GLU A 126 -14.41 -4.18 14.03
C GLU A 126 -14.56 -4.51 12.55
N SER A 127 -13.48 -4.34 11.78
CA SER A 127 -13.44 -4.67 10.35
C SER A 127 -13.71 -6.16 10.10
N LEU A 128 -13.11 -7.03 10.92
CA LEU A 128 -13.33 -8.48 10.87
C LEU A 128 -14.74 -8.88 11.32
N THR A 129 -15.29 -8.23 12.33
CA THR A 129 -16.67 -8.45 12.77
C THR A 129 -17.65 -8.08 11.66
N LYS A 130 -17.43 -6.95 10.98
CA LYS A 130 -18.26 -6.54 9.83
C LYS A 130 -18.24 -7.59 8.73
N LEU A 131 -17.07 -8.13 8.43
CA LEU A 131 -16.89 -9.20 7.46
C LEU A 131 -17.70 -10.46 7.80
N ASN A 132 -17.70 -10.85 9.08
CA ASN A 132 -18.47 -12.00 9.57
C ASN A 132 -19.98 -11.74 9.50
N ILE A 133 -20.44 -10.53 9.87
CA ILE A 133 -21.86 -10.15 9.79
C ILE A 133 -22.37 -10.19 8.35
N LEU A 134 -21.53 -9.76 7.40
CA LEU A 134 -21.86 -9.80 5.99
C LEU A 134 -21.90 -11.22 5.41
N GLY A 135 -21.50 -12.24 6.19
CA GLY A 135 -21.51 -13.64 5.77
C GLY A 135 -20.67 -13.92 4.51
N LEU A 136 -19.71 -13.04 4.21
CA LEU A 136 -18.84 -13.14 3.02
C LEU A 136 -17.78 -14.24 3.17
N LEU A 137 -17.70 -14.83 4.36
CA LEU A 137 -16.78 -15.90 4.69
C LEU A 137 -17.53 -17.08 5.29
N ASP A 138 -17.43 -18.23 4.63
CA ASP A 138 -17.85 -19.51 5.19
C ASP A 138 -16.92 -19.96 6.33
N ARG A 139 -15.69 -19.40 6.40
CA ARG A 139 -14.66 -19.73 7.40
C ARG A 139 -13.96 -18.49 7.94
N ARG A 140 -13.70 -18.47 9.24
CA ARG A 140 -12.95 -17.41 9.93
C ARG A 140 -11.61 -17.16 9.21
N LEU A 141 -11.30 -15.90 8.90
CA LEU A 141 -10.01 -15.52 8.31
C LEU A 141 -8.87 -16.03 9.18
N THR A 142 -8.04 -16.92 8.61
CA THR A 142 -6.80 -17.33 9.26
C THR A 142 -5.80 -16.19 9.20
N ALA A 143 -4.99 -16.01 10.26
CA ALA A 143 -3.93 -15.00 10.31
C ALA A 143 -3.02 -15.02 9.06
N THR A 144 -2.80 -16.22 8.49
CA THR A 144 -2.04 -16.47 7.27
C THR A 144 -2.55 -15.71 6.04
N ASN A 145 -3.87 -15.51 5.90
CA ASN A 145 -4.47 -14.81 4.76
C ASN A 145 -4.69 -13.32 5.05
N LEU A 146 -4.90 -12.96 6.32
CA LEU A 146 -5.14 -11.59 6.74
C LEU A 146 -3.88 -10.73 6.61
N MET A 147 -2.72 -11.24 7.01
CA MET A 147 -1.48 -10.44 7.00
C MET A 147 -1.02 -10.03 5.60
N PRO A 148 -0.99 -10.92 4.58
CA PRO A 148 -0.68 -10.53 3.21
C PRO A 148 -1.69 -9.52 2.66
N ALA A 149 -2.98 -9.68 2.98
CA ALA A 149 -4.03 -8.76 2.55
C ALA A 149 -3.81 -7.35 3.14
N LEU A 150 -3.61 -7.23 4.46
CA LEU A 150 -3.33 -5.95 5.12
C LEU A 150 -2.05 -5.29 4.58
N LYS A 151 -0.97 -6.08 4.39
CA LYS A 151 0.27 -5.57 3.80
C LYS A 151 0.06 -5.06 2.38
N GLN A 152 -0.72 -5.77 1.57
CA GLN A 152 -1.03 -5.37 0.20
C GLN A 152 -1.87 -4.08 0.15
N LEU A 153 -2.87 -3.95 1.04
CA LEU A 153 -3.70 -2.75 1.14
C LEU A 153 -2.91 -1.54 1.65
N ARG A 154 -2.02 -1.75 2.63
CA ARG A 154 -1.12 -0.70 3.13
C ARG A 154 -0.15 -0.20 2.06
N ARG A 155 0.45 -1.10 1.27
CA ARG A 155 1.36 -0.73 0.18
C ARG A 155 0.68 0.17 -0.87
N ARG A 156 -0.63 0.02 -1.07
CA ARG A 156 -1.41 0.84 -2.02
C ARG A 156 -2.07 2.05 -1.37
N GLN A 157 -1.60 2.46 -0.19
CA GLN A 157 -2.15 3.61 0.54
C GLN A 157 -3.67 3.52 0.80
N VAL A 158 -4.22 2.31 0.96
CA VAL A 158 -5.64 2.11 1.36
C VAL A 158 -5.78 2.18 2.88
N LEU A 159 -4.76 1.69 3.59
CA LEU A 159 -4.72 1.63 5.04
C LEU A 159 -3.45 2.28 5.59
N GLY A 160 -3.58 2.95 6.73
CA GLY A 160 -2.47 3.42 7.57
C GLY A 160 -2.54 2.78 8.95
N LEU A 161 -1.42 2.35 9.51
CA LEU A 161 -1.37 1.86 10.89
C LEU A 161 -1.26 3.07 11.83
N VAL A 162 -2.22 3.22 12.74
CA VAL A 162 -2.26 4.33 13.70
C VAL A 162 -1.55 3.95 14.98
N GLU A 163 -1.94 2.79 15.54
CA GLU A 163 -1.44 2.30 16.81
C GLU A 163 -1.45 0.78 16.88
N GLY A 164 -0.48 0.23 17.60
CA GLY A 164 -0.34 -1.19 17.89
C GLY A 164 0.42 -1.94 16.81
N ASP A 165 0.61 -3.23 17.05
CA ASP A 165 1.21 -4.11 16.05
C ASP A 165 0.18 -4.48 15.00
N GLY A 166 0.54 -4.41 13.72
CA GLY A 166 -0.38 -4.72 12.61
C GLY A 166 -0.91 -6.16 12.61
N HIS A 167 -0.46 -7.00 13.54
CA HIS A 167 -0.91 -8.38 13.76
C HIS A 167 -2.00 -8.47 14.85
N ASN A 168 -2.10 -7.48 15.74
CA ASN A 168 -3.01 -7.51 16.87
C ASN A 168 -4.44 -7.15 16.42
N PRO A 169 -5.49 -7.91 16.76
CA PRO A 169 -6.88 -7.53 16.47
C PRO A 169 -7.30 -6.19 17.06
N ASP A 170 -6.65 -5.74 18.14
CA ASP A 170 -6.94 -4.46 18.78
C ASP A 170 -6.10 -3.30 18.22
N SER A 171 -5.31 -3.56 17.17
CA SER A 171 -4.62 -2.51 16.42
C SER A 171 -5.59 -1.54 15.76
N ARG A 172 -5.22 -0.27 15.77
CA ARG A 172 -6.00 0.82 15.18
C ARG A 172 -5.46 1.16 13.80
N TRP A 173 -6.36 1.17 12.83
CA TRP A 173 -6.06 1.43 11.43
C TRP A 173 -6.85 2.63 10.95
N MET A 174 -6.19 3.48 10.18
CA MET A 174 -6.82 4.54 9.42
C MET A 174 -7.17 4.01 8.03
N ILE A 175 -8.42 4.22 7.62
CA ILE A 175 -8.85 3.96 6.24
C ILE A 175 -8.73 5.26 5.46
N TYR A 176 -7.93 5.24 4.40
CA TYR A 176 -7.73 6.38 3.53
C TYR A 176 -8.85 6.50 2.48
N PRO A 177 -9.12 7.72 1.98
CA PRO A 177 -10.17 7.95 0.97
C PRO A 177 -9.90 7.25 -0.37
N THR A 178 -8.68 6.78 -0.62
CA THR A 178 -8.31 5.93 -1.77
C THR A 178 -9.21 4.70 -1.95
N ILE A 179 -9.84 4.22 -0.87
CA ILE A 179 -10.78 3.10 -0.93
C ILE A 179 -11.99 3.38 -1.84
N THR A 180 -12.42 4.64 -1.94
CA THR A 180 -13.53 5.08 -2.81
C THR A 180 -13.19 4.97 -4.30
N LEU A 181 -11.93 5.25 -4.66
CA LEU A 181 -11.42 5.11 -6.03
C LEU A 181 -11.17 3.64 -6.39
N LEU A 182 -10.75 2.83 -5.41
CA LEU A 182 -10.46 1.42 -5.63
C LEU A 182 -11.74 0.60 -5.77
N VAL A 183 -12.75 0.87 -4.95
CA VAL A 183 -14.06 0.23 -4.98
C VAL A 183 -15.14 1.28 -5.18
N THR A 184 -15.47 1.52 -6.45
CA THR A 184 -16.57 2.40 -6.84
C THR A 184 -17.91 1.80 -6.41
N ASP A 185 -18.93 2.63 -6.21
CA ASP A 185 -20.27 2.19 -5.79
C ASP A 185 -20.89 1.13 -6.71
N VAL A 186 -20.60 1.20 -8.02
CA VAL A 186 -21.01 0.18 -8.99
C VAL A 186 -20.44 -1.21 -8.65
N HIS A 187 -19.18 -1.28 -8.23
CA HIS A 187 -18.52 -2.53 -7.86
C HIS A 187 -19.04 -3.05 -6.51
N ILE A 188 -19.38 -2.17 -5.57
CA ILE A 188 -20.02 -2.55 -4.31
C ILE A 188 -21.35 -3.25 -4.59
N ASN A 189 -22.20 -2.62 -5.40
CA ASN A 189 -23.51 -3.16 -5.75
C ASN A 189 -23.39 -4.48 -6.53
N ALA A 190 -22.49 -4.55 -7.52
CA ALA A 190 -22.25 -5.77 -8.28
C ALA A 190 -21.77 -6.94 -7.41
N LEU A 191 -20.89 -6.68 -6.43
CA LEU A 191 -20.45 -7.71 -5.49
C LEU A 191 -21.57 -8.15 -4.55
N TYR A 192 -22.43 -7.21 -4.12
CA TYR A 192 -23.58 -7.51 -3.28
C TYR A 192 -24.62 -8.37 -4.01
N ASP A 193 -24.84 -8.11 -5.29
CA ASP A 193 -25.71 -8.91 -6.15
C ASP A 193 -25.13 -10.32 -6.37
N GLN A 194 -23.83 -10.44 -6.67
CA GLN A 194 -23.14 -11.75 -6.81
C GLN A 194 -23.17 -12.58 -5.51
N TYR A 195 -23.16 -11.91 -4.36
CA TYR A 195 -23.32 -12.55 -3.06
C TYR A 195 -24.76 -13.07 -2.87
N LYS A 196 -25.77 -12.23 -3.16
CA LYS A 196 -27.19 -12.62 -3.07
C LYS A 196 -27.56 -13.77 -4.01
N GLU A 197 -26.95 -13.82 -5.19
CA GLU A 197 -27.16 -14.88 -6.19
C GLU A 197 -26.46 -16.20 -5.83
N GLY A 198 -25.69 -16.24 -4.72
CA GLY A 198 -25.06 -17.47 -4.21
C GLY A 198 -23.90 -17.98 -5.06
N THR A 199 -23.45 -17.21 -6.05
CA THR A 199 -22.33 -17.55 -6.95
C THR A 199 -20.95 -17.47 -6.30
N MET A 200 -20.83 -16.87 -5.11
CA MET A 200 -19.62 -16.94 -4.29
C MET A 200 -19.60 -18.21 -3.44
N GLN A 201 -19.45 -19.39 -4.03
CA GLN A 201 -19.18 -20.60 -3.24
C GLN A 201 -17.68 -20.69 -2.90
N GLY A 202 -17.37 -20.86 -1.61
CA GLY A 202 -16.05 -21.26 -1.13
C GLY A 202 -15.80 -22.73 -1.44
N SER A 203 -14.99 -23.01 -2.46
CA SER A 203 -14.44 -24.35 -2.66
C SER A 203 -13.29 -24.61 -1.67
N ASP A 204 -13.54 -25.58 -0.81
CA ASP A 204 -12.63 -26.53 -0.13
C ASP A 204 -11.62 -26.08 0.94
N GLY A 205 -11.65 -26.87 2.03
CA GLY A 205 -10.45 -27.27 2.78
C GLY A 205 -10.50 -27.07 4.29
N LEU A 206 -11.40 -27.76 5.01
CA LEU A 206 -11.35 -27.93 6.47
C LEU A 206 -9.93 -28.19 6.99
N GLU A 207 -9.47 -27.42 7.98
CA GLU A 207 -8.48 -27.85 8.98
C GLU A 207 -8.49 -26.91 10.20
N GLY A 208 -8.69 -27.50 11.37
CA GLY A 208 -8.96 -26.81 12.62
C GLY A 208 -7.80 -25.97 13.12
N TRP A 209 -8.13 -24.99 13.96
CA TRP A 209 -7.18 -24.44 14.91
C TRP A 209 -7.14 -25.40 16.10
N GLU A 210 -6.00 -26.03 16.34
CA GLU A 210 -5.66 -26.46 17.69
C GLU A 210 -5.11 -25.24 18.43
N GLU A 211 -5.85 -24.81 19.46
CA GLU A 211 -5.31 -23.94 20.50
C GLU A 211 -4.30 -24.76 21.29
N THR A 212 -3.01 -24.42 21.21
CA THR A 212 -2.05 -24.86 22.22
C THR A 212 -2.00 -23.77 23.28
N GLU A 213 -2.80 -23.94 24.33
CA GLU A 213 -2.56 -23.29 25.62
C GLU A 213 -1.37 -24.00 26.28
N GLU A 214 -0.25 -23.31 26.44
CA GLU A 214 0.68 -23.63 27.52
C GLU A 214 0.82 -22.40 28.42
N GLY A 215 0.24 -22.55 29.61
CA GLY A 215 0.40 -21.67 30.74
C GLY A 215 1.79 -21.77 31.37
N GLN A 216 2.11 -20.68 32.06
CA GLN A 216 3.28 -20.44 32.90
C GLN A 216 3.58 -21.56 33.90
N GLU A 217 4.85 -21.81 34.19
CA GLU A 217 5.47 -21.61 35.52
C GLU A 217 6.92 -22.15 35.56
N GLY A 218 7.81 -21.48 36.30
CA GLY A 218 9.02 -22.12 36.82
C GLY A 218 10.31 -21.31 36.74
N LEU A 219 10.47 -20.37 37.67
CA LEU A 219 11.79 -19.86 38.09
C LEU A 219 12.60 -21.00 38.74
N ALA A 220 13.83 -21.24 38.28
CA ALA A 220 14.89 -21.84 39.09
C ALA A 220 16.26 -21.39 38.58
N GLU A 221 17.02 -20.77 39.47
CA GLU A 221 18.42 -20.38 39.35
C GLU A 221 19.34 -21.58 39.12
N VAL A 222 20.35 -21.45 38.25
CA VAL A 222 21.68 -22.06 38.47
C VAL A 222 22.76 -21.13 37.93
N GLU A 223 23.70 -20.80 38.80
CA GLU A 223 24.91 -20.03 38.58
C GLU A 223 25.92 -20.70 37.64
N GLY A 224 26.71 -19.88 36.95
CA GLY A 224 28.14 -20.09 36.73
C GLY A 224 28.56 -21.02 35.59
N GLN A 225 29.10 -20.43 34.51
CA GLN A 225 30.54 -20.51 34.22
C GLN A 225 30.91 -19.56 33.07
N GLU A 226 32.02 -18.87 33.29
CA GLU A 226 32.72 -17.99 32.36
C GLU A 226 33.27 -18.78 31.17
N GLU A 227 33.15 -18.24 29.97
CA GLU A 227 34.16 -18.47 28.94
C GLU A 227 34.36 -17.19 28.09
N GLN A 228 35.62 -16.82 28.00
CA GLN A 228 36.17 -15.54 27.54
C GLN A 228 36.65 -15.73 26.10
N ALA A 229 36.21 -14.88 25.16
CA ALA A 229 36.88 -14.77 23.86
C ALA A 229 36.62 -13.41 23.19
N ASP A 230 37.65 -12.58 23.28
CA ASP A 230 38.20 -11.68 22.26
C ASP A 230 37.32 -10.64 21.54
N LEU A 231 37.63 -9.39 21.90
CA LEU A 231 37.41 -8.18 21.13
C LEU A 231 38.35 -8.16 19.92
N ALA A 232 37.78 -8.13 18.71
CA ALA A 232 38.46 -7.66 17.52
C ALA A 232 37.67 -6.47 16.97
N GLU A 233 38.29 -5.30 17.06
CA GLU A 233 37.93 -4.10 16.31
C GLU A 233 38.01 -4.40 14.81
N VAL A 234 36.96 -4.06 14.05
CA VAL A 234 37.10 -3.80 12.61
C VAL A 234 36.37 -2.51 12.29
N GLU A 235 37.20 -1.54 11.97
CA GLU A 235 36.93 -0.24 11.39
C GLU A 235 36.41 -0.39 9.95
N SER A 236 35.43 0.47 9.63
CA SER A 236 35.24 1.23 8.38
C SER A 236 35.20 0.57 6.98
N ASP A 237 34.22 1.09 6.22
CA ASP A 237 34.19 1.27 4.77
C ASP A 237 33.98 0.06 3.84
N GLU A 238 32.71 -0.18 3.48
CA GLU A 238 32.37 -0.64 2.13
C GLU A 238 31.40 0.34 1.46
N VAL A 239 32.00 1.26 0.71
CA VAL A 239 31.40 1.95 -0.42
C VAL A 239 31.14 0.91 -1.51
N CYS A 240 29.88 0.65 -1.84
CA CYS A 240 29.52 -0.17 -2.99
C CYS A 240 29.72 0.65 -4.28
N THR A 241 30.93 0.62 -4.84
CA THR A 241 31.21 1.10 -6.20
C THR A 241 30.69 0.11 -7.23
N VAL A 242 29.88 0.62 -8.15
CA VAL A 242 29.39 -0.07 -9.36
C VAL A 242 30.57 -0.28 -10.31
N PRO A 243 30.81 -1.49 -10.86
CA PRO A 243 31.85 -1.68 -11.85
C PRO A 243 31.39 -1.17 -13.23
N GLU A 244 32.07 -0.13 -13.72
CA GLU A 244 32.07 0.29 -15.12
C GLU A 244 32.83 -0.72 -16.00
N ASN A 245 32.41 -0.79 -17.27
CA ASN A 245 33.03 -1.43 -18.42
C ASN A 245 32.82 -2.94 -18.65
N VAL A 246 31.86 -3.24 -19.53
CA VAL A 246 32.16 -4.06 -20.72
C VAL A 246 31.93 -3.18 -21.95
N GLN A 247 33.04 -2.86 -22.60
CA GLN A 247 33.11 -2.08 -23.83
C GLN A 247 32.57 -2.88 -25.04
N SER A 248 31.96 -2.10 -25.95
CA SER A 248 32.06 -2.21 -27.41
C SER A 248 31.62 -3.50 -28.11
N ILE A 249 30.38 -3.50 -28.60
CA ILE A 249 30.05 -4.18 -29.85
C ILE A 249 30.43 -3.22 -30.99
N GLN A 250 31.62 -3.44 -31.55
CA GLN A 250 32.03 -2.78 -32.78
C GLN A 250 31.21 -3.29 -33.96
N ARG A 251 30.56 -2.35 -34.64
CA ARG A 251 30.04 -2.52 -35.99
C ARG A 251 31.21 -2.68 -36.94
N THR A 252 31.30 -3.82 -37.61
CA THR A 252 32.10 -3.98 -38.82
C THR A 252 31.18 -3.81 -40.03
N ASP A 253 31.05 -2.55 -40.48
CA ASP A 253 30.61 -2.28 -41.84
C ASP A 253 31.80 -2.48 -42.78
N GLY A 254 31.71 -3.50 -43.64
CA GLY A 254 32.60 -3.65 -44.79
C GLY A 254 32.32 -2.56 -45.82
N LYS A 255 33.36 -1.81 -46.19
CA LYS A 255 33.36 -0.77 -47.21
C LYS A 255 33.81 -1.36 -48.55
N GLN A 256 32.93 -1.37 -49.55
CA GLN A 256 33.22 -1.35 -50.99
C GLN A 256 31.86 -1.31 -51.71
N VAL A 257 31.52 -0.30 -52.52
CA VAL A 257 32.37 0.76 -53.12
C VAL A 257 32.24 2.09 -52.38
#